data_AF-A0A7V5LS36-F1
#
_entry.id   AF-A0A7V5LS36-F1
#
_cell.length_a   1.000
_cell.length_b   1.000
_cell.length_c   1.000
_cell.angle_alpha   90.00
_cell.angle_beta   90.00
_cell.angle_gamma   90.00
#
_symmetry.space_group_name_H-M   'P 1'
#
loop_
_entity.id
_entity.type
_entity.pdbx_description
1 polymer ?
#
loop_
_entity_poly.entity_id
_entity_poly.type
_entity_poly.pdbx_seq_one_letter_code
_entity_poly.pdbx_strand_id
1 'polypeptide(L)'
;MEFPAIDSLDENLFRALEKLSQIWRNRLGQAVFSEDLSLVQGQILIFISQHSPQRNRVGKIAQEFGLTTATISEAVAALTRKGLLNKT
;
A
#
# COMPACT_ATOMS: atom_id res chain seq x y z
N MET A 1 32.67 28.05 8.09
CA MET A 1 31.40 27.65 8.73
C MET A 1 30.35 27.69 7.63
N GLU A 2 30.10 26.54 7.00
CA GLU A 2 29.09 26.43 5.95
C GLU A 2 27.73 26.34 6.63
N PHE A 3 26.85 27.30 6.34
CA PHE A 3 25.45 27.21 6.70
C PHE A 3 24.83 26.08 5.87
N PRO A 4 24.04 25.16 6.47
CA PRO A 4 23.38 24.12 5.70
C PRO A 4 22.51 24.76 4.62
N ALA A 5 22.58 24.22 3.40
CA ALA A 5 21.70 24.62 2.32
C ALA A 5 20.26 24.51 2.83
N ILE A 6 19.49 25.59 2.71
CA ILE A 6 18.05 25.54 2.92
C ILE A 6 17.54 24.71 1.73
N ASP A 7 17.27 23.42 1.97
CA ASP A 7 16.60 22.54 1.02
C ASP A 7 15.41 23.29 0.41
N SER A 8 15.21 23.17 -0.91
CA SER A 8 14.07 23.82 -1.56
C SER A 8 12.76 23.35 -0.92
N LEU A 9 11.68 24.12 -1.07
CA LEU A 9 10.34 23.69 -0.62
C LEU A 9 10.01 22.30 -1.20
N ASP A 10 10.40 22.05 -2.45
CA ASP A 10 10.18 20.77 -3.14
C ASP A 10 10.94 19.62 -2.47
N GLU A 11 12.20 19.84 -2.08
CA GLU A 11 13.02 18.84 -1.39
C GLU A 11 12.47 18.53 0.01
N ASN A 12 12.06 19.57 0.75
CA ASN A 12 11.41 19.39 2.04
C ASN A 12 10.08 18.63 1.93
N LEU A 13 9.28 18.92 0.90
CA LEU A 13 8.03 18.21 0.63
C LEU A 13 8.30 16.73 0.28
N PHE A 14 9.29 16.47 -0.57
CA PHE A 14 9.69 15.11 -0.94
C PHE A 14 10.13 14.31 0.30
N ARG A 15 11.02 14.87 1.13
CA ARG A 15 11.49 14.23 2.38
C ARG A 15 10.34 13.94 3.34
N ALA A 16 9.38 14.85 3.47
CA ALA A 16 8.21 14.65 4.33
C ALA A 16 7.30 13.51 3.82
N LEU A 17 7.01 13.47 2.53
CA LEU A 17 6.20 12.40 1.90
C LEU A 17 6.90 11.05 1.98
N GLU A 18 8.22 11.01 1.77
CA GLU A 18 9.02 9.79 1.92
C GLU A 18 8.98 9.27 3.36
N LYS A 19 9.24 10.14 4.35
CA LYS A 19 9.20 9.77 5.77
C LYS A 19 7.81 9.26 6.18
N LEU A 20 6.75 9.90 5.71
CA LEU A 20 5.38 9.46 5.96
C LEU A 20 5.15 8.07 5.36
N SER A 21 5.60 7.85 4.12
CA SER A 21 5.48 6.55 3.44
C SER A 21 6.25 5.44 4.16
N GLN A 22 7.43 5.74 4.70
CA GLN A 22 8.22 4.80 5.49
C GLN A 22 7.52 4.46 6.82
N ILE A 23 7.02 5.46 7.56
CA ILE A 23 6.28 5.23 8.81
C ILE A 23 5.02 4.39 8.55
N TRP A 24 4.28 4.71 7.48
CA TRP A 24 3.11 3.95 7.06
C TRP A 24 3.46 2.49 6.80
N ARG A 25 4.47 2.21 5.95
CA ARG A 25 4.90 0.84 5.64
C ARG A 25 5.38 0.08 6.87
N ASN A 26 6.13 0.73 7.76
CA ASN A 26 6.60 0.11 9.00
C ASN A 26 5.44 -0.28 9.92
N ARG A 27 4.49 0.63 10.14
CA ARG A 27 3.30 0.34 10.96
C ARG A 27 2.42 -0.74 10.33
N LEU A 28 2.20 -0.70 9.02
CA LEU A 28 1.44 -1.74 8.33
C LEU A 28 2.15 -3.09 8.46
N GLY A 29 3.46 -3.14 8.21
CA GLY A 29 4.28 -4.35 8.34
C GLY A 29 4.13 -5.00 9.72
N GLN A 30 4.23 -4.20 10.79
CA GLN A 30 4.04 -4.68 12.16
C GLN A 30 2.66 -5.32 12.40
N ALA A 31 1.62 -4.87 11.70
CA ALA A 31 0.27 -5.40 11.84
C ALA A 31 0.01 -6.63 10.97
N VAL A 32 0.66 -6.75 9.81
CA VAL A 32 0.30 -7.77 8.79
C VAL A 32 1.25 -8.97 8.81
N PHE A 33 2.51 -8.79 9.19
CA PHE A 33 3.48 -9.89 9.17
C PHE A 33 3.19 -10.95 10.23
N SER A 34 2.62 -10.59 11.40
CA SER A 34 2.18 -11.56 12.40
C SER A 34 1.02 -12.44 11.91
N GLU A 35 0.25 -11.97 10.93
CA GLU A 35 -0.89 -12.66 10.33
C GLU A 35 -0.52 -13.43 9.05
N ASP A 36 0.79 -13.60 8.77
CA ASP A 36 1.32 -14.20 7.54
C ASP A 36 0.80 -13.48 6.28
N LEU A 37 0.67 -12.16 6.35
CA LEU A 37 0.22 -11.32 5.23
C LEU A 37 1.38 -10.46 4.72
N SER A 38 1.46 -10.29 3.40
CA SER A 38 2.38 -9.32 2.80
C SER A 38 1.84 -7.89 2.92
N LEU A 39 2.72 -6.89 2.77
CA LEU A 39 2.30 -5.47 2.76
C LEU A 39 1.21 -5.21 1.72
N VAL A 40 1.36 -5.75 0.50
CA VAL A 40 0.37 -5.58 -0.57
C VAL A 40 -0.97 -6.23 -0.19
N GLN A 41 -0.94 -7.42 0.44
CA GLN A 41 -2.16 -8.07 0.91
C GLN A 41 -2.88 -7.22 1.98
N GLY A 42 -2.14 -6.68 2.94
CA GLY A 42 -2.70 -5.77 3.95
C GLY A 42 -3.25 -4.47 3.35
N GLN A 43 -2.53 -3.86 2.41
CA GLN A 43 -2.98 -2.68 1.69
C GLN A 43 -4.30 -2.95 0.93
N ILE A 44 -4.41 -4.12 0.27
CA ILE A 44 -5.63 -4.52 -0.43
C ILE A 44 -6.80 -4.66 0.54
N LEU A 45 -6.61 -5.32 1.70
CA LEU A 45 -7.67 -5.48 2.70
C LEU A 45 -8.16 -4.13 3.24
N ILE A 46 -7.24 -3.21 3.57
CA ILE A 46 -7.58 -1.85 4.00
C ILE A 46 -8.34 -1.13 2.87
N PHE A 47 -7.83 -1.17 1.65
CA PHE A 47 -8.45 -0.50 0.51
C PHE A 47 -9.89 -0.98 0.28
N ILE A 48 -10.09 -2.30 0.22
CA ILE A 48 -11.42 -2.90 -0.01
C ILE A 48 -12.38 -2.57 1.15
N SER A 49 -11.88 -2.48 2.39
CA SER A 49 -12.71 -2.12 3.56
C SER A 49 -13.20 -0.67 3.55
N GLN A 50 -12.49 0.22 2.86
CA GLN A 50 -12.78 1.66 2.82
C GLN A 50 -13.50 2.09 1.54
N HIS A 51 -13.65 1.20 0.56
CA HIS A 51 -14.14 1.52 -0.77
C HIS A 51 -15.30 0.64 -1.20
N SER A 52 -16.26 1.25 -1.92
CA SER A 52 -17.40 0.54 -2.51
C SER A 52 -16.93 -0.58 -3.46
N PRO A 53 -17.64 -1.72 -3.56
CA PRO A 53 -17.27 -2.86 -4.41
C PRO A 53 -16.92 -2.49 -5.87
N GLN A 54 -17.55 -1.47 -6.44
CA GLN A 54 -17.31 -0.98 -7.80
C GLN A 54 -15.87 -0.50 -8.01
N ARG A 55 -15.19 -0.05 -6.95
CA ARG A 55 -13.78 0.39 -6.95
C ARG A 55 -12.79 -0.76 -6.74
N ASN A 56 -13.25 -1.92 -6.29
CA ASN A 56 -12.40 -3.04 -5.87
C ASN A 56 -11.99 -3.96 -7.03
N ARG A 57 -12.11 -3.48 -8.28
CA ARG A 57 -11.63 -4.20 -9.45
C ARG A 57 -10.10 -4.25 -9.44
N VAL A 58 -9.52 -5.42 -9.72
CA VAL A 58 -8.06 -5.64 -9.76
C VAL A 58 -7.33 -4.55 -10.56
N GLY A 59 -7.83 -4.20 -11.75
CA GLY A 59 -7.22 -3.16 -12.59
C GLY A 59 -7.24 -1.76 -11.96
N LYS A 60 -8.27 -1.44 -11.17
CA LYS A 60 -8.38 -0.16 -10.46
C LYS A 60 -7.44 -0.12 -9.26
N ILE A 61 -7.35 -1.20 -8.50
CA ILE A 61 -6.39 -1.31 -7.39
C ILE A 61 -4.95 -1.25 -7.91
N ALA A 62 -4.64 -1.91 -9.03
CA ALA A 62 -3.33 -1.85 -9.67
C ALA A 62 -2.93 -0.43 -10.05
N GLN A 63 -3.86 0.32 -10.67
CA GLN A 63 -3.67 1.73 -11.00
C GLN A 63 -3.43 2.58 -9.75
N GLU A 64 -4.25 2.42 -8.71
CA GLU A 64 -4.14 3.17 -7.46
C GLU A 64 -2.80 2.92 -6.75
N PHE A 65 -2.33 1.67 -6.74
CA PHE A 65 -1.13 1.28 -6.00
C PHE A 65 0.15 1.47 -6.82
N GLY A 66 0.04 1.81 -8.11
CA GLY A 66 1.19 1.86 -9.02
C GLY A 66 1.85 0.49 -9.22
N LEU A 67 1.06 -0.59 -9.16
CA LEU A 67 1.53 -1.97 -9.30
C LEU A 67 0.94 -2.62 -10.57
N THR A 68 1.51 -3.75 -10.97
CA THR A 68 0.98 -4.50 -12.12
C THR A 68 -0.33 -5.21 -11.75
N THR A 69 -1.20 -5.40 -12.74
CA THR A 69 -2.40 -6.22 -12.58
C THR A 69 -2.08 -7.66 -12.20
N ALA A 70 -0.95 -8.20 -12.64
CA ALA A 70 -0.46 -9.52 -12.25
C ALA A 70 -0.16 -9.60 -10.75
N THR A 71 0.58 -8.62 -10.21
CA THR A 71 0.89 -8.53 -8.77
C THR A 71 -0.38 -8.43 -7.92
N ILE A 72 -1.32 -7.56 -8.29
CA ILE A 72 -2.60 -7.45 -7.56
C ILE A 72 -3.42 -8.75 -7.69
N SER A 73 -3.47 -9.36 -8.88
CA SER A 73 -4.20 -10.62 -9.08
C SER A 73 -3.66 -11.75 -8.20
N GLU A 74 -2.33 -11.86 -8.11
CA GLU A 74 -1.66 -12.84 -7.25
C GLU A 74 -1.97 -12.60 -5.77
N ALA A 75 -1.86 -11.34 -5.31
CA ALA A 75 -2.16 -10.97 -3.94
C ALA A 75 -3.63 -11.25 -3.57
N VAL A 76 -4.58 -10.91 -4.45
CA VAL A 76 -6.00 -11.23 -4.27
C VAL A 76 -6.21 -12.75 -4.24
N ALA A 77 -5.57 -13.51 -5.13
CA ALA A 77 -5.68 -14.97 -5.12
C ALA A 77 -5.14 -15.58 -3.81
N ALA A 78 -4.03 -15.06 -3.29
CA ALA A 78 -3.48 -15.48 -2.00
C ALA A 78 -4.43 -15.15 -0.83
N LEU A 79 -5.01 -13.95 -0.81
CA LEU A 79 -6.02 -13.55 0.19
C LEU A 79 -7.28 -14.43 0.12
N THR A 80 -7.75 -14.78 -1.07
CA THR A 80 -8.87 -15.72 -1.24
C THR A 80 -8.50 -17.12 -0.74
N ARG A 81 -7.31 -17.64 -1.03
CA ARG A 81 -6.84 -18.93 -0.47
C ARG A 81 -6.76 -18.91 1.05
N LYS A 82 -6.43 -17.76 1.65
CA LYS A 82 -6.45 -17.53 3.10
C LYS A 82 -7.85 -17.34 3.68
N GLY A 83 -8.91 -17.33 2.86
CA GLY A 83 -10.29 -17.11 3.30
C GLY A 83 -10.61 -15.67 3.69
N LEU A 84 -9.73 -14.72 3.35
CA LEU A 84 -9.85 -13.30 3.74
C LEU A 84 -10.58 -12.45 2.70
N LEU A 85 -10.79 -12.98 1.49
CA LEU A 85 -11.53 -12.31 0.43
C LEU A 85 -12.40 -13.30 -0.35
N ASN A 86 -13.64 -12.89 -0.62
CA ASN A 86 -14.53 -13.56 -1.55
C ASN A 86 -14.56 -12.80 -2.88
N LYS A 87 -14.43 -13.53 -4.00
CA LYS A 87 -14.65 -12.96 -5.33
C LYS A 87 -16.14 -13.07 -5.66
N THR A 88 -16.70 -11.98 -6.15
CA THR A 88 -18.07 -11.90 -6.67
C THR A 88 -18.01 -11.56 -8.15
#